data_AF-A0A0S2M1W0-F1
#
_entry.id   AF-A0A0S2M1W0-F1
#
_cell.length_a   1.000
_cell.length_b   1.000
_cell.length_c   1.000
_cell.angle_alpha   90.00
_cell.angle_beta   90.00
_cell.angle_gamma   90.00
#
_symmetry.space_group_name_H-M   'P 1'
#
loop_
_entity.id
_entity.type
_entity.pdbx_description
1 polymer ?
#
loop_
_entity_poly.entity_id
_entity_poly.type
_entity_poly.pdbx_seq_one_letter_code
_entity_poly.pdbx_strand_id
1 'polypeptide(L)' 'MLLLIDSQVLELGPLGALVWEFASDWTTREAILGKVIEVIGGHPSADALIDEALAELLSRGVLENA' A
#
# COMPACT_ATOMS: atom_id res chain seq x y z
N MET A 1 11.60 1.35 1.33
CA MET A 1 11.73 1.30 -0.15
C MET A 1 11.69 2.72 -0.67
N LEU A 2 12.46 3.07 -1.70
CA LEU A 2 12.46 4.42 -2.28
C LEU A 2 11.69 4.43 -3.61
N LEU A 3 10.78 5.39 -3.77
CA LEU A 3 10.06 5.65 -5.02
C LEU A 3 10.42 7.05 -5.54
N LEU A 4 10.49 7.20 -6.86
CA LEU A 4 10.64 8.50 -7.52
C LEU A 4 9.29 8.88 -8.15
N ILE A 5 8.66 9.93 -7.62
CA ILE A 5 7.35 10.43 -8.07
C ILE A 5 7.50 11.92 -8.32
N ASP A 6 7.15 12.39 -9.53
CA ASP A 6 7.25 13.80 -9.92
C ASP A 6 8.59 14.48 -9.54
N SER A 7 9.70 13.76 -9.73
CA SER A 7 11.05 14.19 -9.37
C SER A 7 11.33 14.31 -7.86
N GLN A 8 10.45 13.83 -7.00
CA GLN A 8 10.65 13.71 -5.55
C GLN A 8 10.92 12.26 -5.16
N VAL A 9 11.91 12.06 -4.28
CA VAL A 9 12.18 10.75 -3.70
C VAL A 9 11.32 10.59 -2.45
N LEU A 10 10.48 9.56 -2.45
CA LEU A 10 9.60 9.23 -1.36
C LEU A 10 10.06 7.92 -0.71
N GLU A 11 10.23 7.94 0.61
CA GLU A 11 10.51 6.74 1.38
C GLU A 11 9.22 6.10 1.86
N LEU A 12 9.01 4.85 1.46
CA LEU A 12 7.92 4.01 1.94
C LEU A 12 8.40 3.12 3.09
N GLY A 13 7.60 3.12 4.15
CA GLY A 13 7.70 2.14 5.24
C GLY A 13 7.37 0.72 4.76
N PRO A 14 7.63 -0.30 5.59
CA PRO A 14 7.50 -1.71 5.20
C PRO A 14 6.12 -2.09 4.66
N LEU A 15 5.05 -1.63 5.34
CA LEU A 15 3.68 -1.91 4.90
C LEU A 15 3.31 -1.16 3.62
N GLY A 16 3.63 0.14 3.54
CA GLY A 16 3.39 0.92 2.32
C GLY A 16 4.12 0.34 1.11
N ALA A 17 5.31 -0.24 1.31
CA ALA A 17 6.03 -0.93 0.24
C ALA A 17 5.31 -2.18 -0.26
N LEU A 18 4.76 -3.01 0.64
CA LEU A 18 3.95 -4.17 0.27
C LEU A 18 2.66 -3.78 -0.44
N VAL A 19 1.97 -2.74 0.07
CA VAL A 19 0.75 -2.23 -0.55
C VAL A 19 1.04 -1.74 -1.97
N TRP A 20 2.13 -0.99 -2.16
CA TRP A 20 2.57 -0.57 -3.49
C TRP A 20 2.86 -1.74 -4.43
N GLU A 21 3.60 -2.74 -3.94
CA GLU A 21 3.93 -3.94 -4.73
C GLU A 21 2.68 -4.72 -5.14
N PHE A 22 1.68 -4.83 -4.26
CA PHE A 22 0.44 -5.56 -4.53
C PHE A 22 -0.58 -4.77 -5.35
N ALA A 23 -0.39 -3.45 -5.46
CA ALA A 23 -1.18 -2.54 -6.29
C ALA A 23 -0.59 -2.33 -7.69
N SER A 24 0.31 -3.21 -8.15
CA SER A 24 0.95 -3.13 -9.46
C SER A 24 -0.03 -3.20 -10.65
N ASP A 25 -1.22 -3.74 -10.43
CA ASP A 25 -2.32 -3.83 -11.40
C ASP A 25 -3.59 -3.22 -10.81
N TRP A 26 -4.60 -3.00 -11.67
CA TRP A 26 -5.95 -2.68 -11.21
C TRP A 26 -6.45 -3.76 -10.27
N THR A 27 -6.63 -3.39 -9.00
CA THR A 27 -6.92 -4.31 -7.92
C THR A 27 -7.89 -3.69 -6.93
N THR A 28 -8.41 -4.49 -6.01
CA THR A 28 -9.28 -4.03 -4.94
C THR A 28 -8.55 -4.01 -3.60
N ARG A 29 -9.07 -3.21 -2.66
CA ARG A 29 -8.62 -3.18 -1.27
C ARG A 29 -8.58 -4.58 -0.66
N GLU A 30 -9.64 -5.37 -0.87
CA GLU A 30 -9.76 -6.73 -0.31
C GLU A 30 -8.68 -7.66 -0.85
N ALA A 31 -8.34 -7.54 -2.14
CA ALA A 31 -7.27 -8.32 -2.75
C ALA A 31 -5.90 -7.94 -2.18
N ILE A 32 -5.64 -6.64 -1.96
CA ILE A 32 -4.41 -6.18 -1.31
C ILE A 32 -4.34 -6.69 0.13
N LEU A 33 -5.41 -6.53 0.91
CA LEU A 33 -5.49 -7.00 2.29
C LEU A 33 -5.22 -8.50 2.39
N GLY A 34 -5.82 -9.31 1.51
CA GLY A 34 -5.58 -10.76 1.45
C GLY A 34 -4.11 -11.10 1.25
N LYS A 35 -3.46 -10.48 0.25
CA LYS A 35 -2.02 -10.69 -0.02
C LYS A 35 -1.14 -10.23 1.14
N VAL A 36 -1.47 -9.11 1.78
CA VAL A 36 -0.72 -8.66 2.95
C VAL A 36 -0.85 -9.66 4.09
N ILE A 37 -2.07 -10.10 4.43
CA ILE A 37 -2.30 -11.11 5.49
C ILE A 37 -1.56 -12.43 5.18
N GLU A 38 -1.50 -12.85 3.91
CA GLU A 38 -0.71 -14.02 3.50
C GLU A 38 0.79 -13.86 3.80
N VAL A 39 1.35 -12.66 3.64
CA VAL A 39 2.77 -12.38 3.84
C VAL A 39 3.14 -12.10 5.29
N ILE A 40 2.39 -11.26 6.00
CA ILE A 40 2.73 -10.81 7.36
C ILE A 40 2.00 -11.58 8.47
N GLY A 41 1.01 -12.42 8.10
CA GLY A 41 0.14 -13.13 9.02
C GLY A 41 -1.09 -12.30 9.43
N GLY A 42 -2.16 -13.00 9.82
CA GLY A 42 -3.40 -12.36 10.27
C GLY A 42 -3.18 -11.56 11.55
N HIS A 43 -3.48 -10.26 11.49
CA HIS A 43 -3.43 -9.36 12.63
C HIS A 43 -4.81 -8.68 12.81
N PRO A 44 -5.34 -8.55 14.04
CA PRO A 44 -6.65 -7.91 14.27
C PRO A 44 -6.76 -6.48 13.74
N SER A 45 -5.63 -5.79 13.65
CA SER A 45 -5.52 -4.41 13.13
C SER A 45 -5.10 -4.34 11.66
N ALA A 46 -4.99 -5.46 10.95
CA ALA A 46 -4.51 -5.48 9.56
C ALA A 46 -5.36 -4.60 8.65
N ASP A 47 -6.68 -4.63 8.80
CA ASP A 47 -7.62 -3.76 8.07
C ASP A 47 -7.29 -2.27 8.26
N ALA A 48 -7.19 -1.81 9.51
CA ALA A 48 -6.95 -0.40 9.81
C ALA A 48 -5.58 0.06 9.28
N LEU A 49 -4.54 -0.78 9.43
CA LEU A 49 -3.20 -0.46 8.94
C LEU A 49 -3.14 -0.39 7.41
N ILE A 50 -3.91 -1.25 6.71
CA ILE A 50 -4.04 -1.21 5.25
C ILE A 50 -4.75 0.06 4.80
N ASP A 51 -5.81 0.48 5.51
CA ASP A 51 -6.52 1.72 5.20
C ASP A 51 -5.63 2.94 5.36
N GLU A 52 -4.85 3.00 6.43
CA GLU A 52 -3.87 4.06 6.66
C GLU A 52 -2.81 4.09 5.56
N ALA A 53 -2.26 2.92 5.19
CA ALA A 53 -1.26 2.82 4.13
C ALA A 53 -1.82 3.23 2.76
N LEU A 54 -3.03 2.77 2.39
CA LEU A 54 -3.68 3.16 1.15
C LEU A 54 -3.97 4.66 1.12
N ALA A 55 -4.49 5.23 2.20
CA ALA A 55 -4.75 6.66 2.32
C ALA A 55 -3.46 7.49 2.20
N GLU A 56 -2.37 7.04 2.84
CA GLU A 56 -1.06 7.68 2.73
C GLU A 56 -0.58 7.69 1.27
N LEU A 57 -0.62 6.55 0.59
CA LEU A 57 -0.17 6.41 -0.79
C LEU A 57 -1.02 7.24 -1.78
N LEU A 58 -2.34 7.25 -1.61
CA LEU A 58 -3.24 8.10 -2.40
C LEU A 58 -2.95 9.59 -2.16
N SER A 59 -2.77 10.01 -0.90
CA SER A 59 -2.51 11.42 -0.56
C SER A 59 -1.19 11.94 -1.13
N ARG A 60 -0.24 11.04 -1.38
CA ARG A 60 1.08 11.33 -1.94
C ARG A 60 1.14 11.20 -3.46
N GLY A 61 0.02 10.88 -4.11
CA GLY A 61 -0.03 10.65 -5.55
C GLY A 61 0.73 9.40 -6.00
N VAL A 62 1.02 8.47 -5.09
CA VAL A 62 1.66 7.19 -5.42
C VAL A 62 0.66 6.25 -6.09
N LEU A 63 -0.56 6.22 -5.56
CA LEU A 63 -1.69 5.48 -6.09
C LEU A 63 -2.75 6.44 -6.61
N GLU A 64 -3.55 5.94 -7.55
CA GLU A 64 -4.77 6.59 -8.01
C GLU A 64 -5.97 5.67 -7.75
N ASN A 65 -7.13 6.27 -7.49
CA ASN A 65 -8.39 5.56 -7.37
C ASN A 65 -9.31 5.98 -8.52
N ALA A 66 -10.02 5.03 -9.10
CA ALA A 66 -10.87 5.23 -10.28
C ALA A 66 -12.35 5.43 -9.93
#